data_AF-E9G445-F1
#
_entry.id   AF-E9G445-F1
#
_cell.length_a   1.000
_cell.length_b   1.000
_cell.length_c   1.000
_cell.angle_alpha   90.00
_cell.angle_beta   90.00
_cell.angle_gamma   90.00
#
_symmetry.space_group_name_H-M   'P 1'
#
loop_
_entity.id
_entity.type
_entity.pdbx_description
1 polymer ?
#
loop_
_entity_poly.entity_id
_entity_poly.type
_entity_poly.pdbx_seq_one_letter_code
_entity_poly.pdbx_strand_id
1 'polypeptide(L)'
;MNFRSTFLLSKSLANCSKLRLLFLQSSKGFSTRSATTTKHKYGSSKTVNVDILGTWDSRTELPLELESSINYGKPIPQILISSVGTHSIQGRRPYNEDRFVAKELRPNLLYFSVFDGHGGSECADYCYSHMENHLTFWLDRLTVNDIEHAIDAAFIELNNSFSRWWAFHGKATSNVPGTTATVALLHKNMDLYLGHVGDSRAMLCRGGKARRLTTDHCPSLVTEKTRIEQSQGKVIVDDVGRGMVNGRLAMTRSLGDLELKPFGVTAVPDVRKIKIKHGRDAFLVLTTDGINCVMSDQEICDVIQRTEDPNDAAHCLTDAALHYSSEDNATAIVVPLGSWGNSNQICFSNIPIALTRSSVSFHFKNDF
;
A
#
# COMPACT_ATOMS: atom_id res chain seq x y z
N MET A 1 15.08 -62.29 36.25
CA MET A 1 14.77 -61.73 37.58
C MET A 1 13.91 -60.47 37.39
N ASN A 2 12.63 -60.59 37.76
CA ASN A 2 11.61 -59.61 38.23
C ASN A 2 11.80 -58.09 37.97
N PHE A 3 10.90 -57.44 37.20
CA PHE A 3 9.63 -56.74 37.56
C PHE A 3 9.87 -55.42 38.35
N ARG A 4 9.37 -54.22 38.01
CA ARG A 4 8.05 -53.70 37.53
C ARG A 4 8.30 -52.37 36.76
N SER A 5 7.65 -51.99 35.64
CA SER A 5 6.24 -51.69 35.33
C SER A 5 5.65 -50.45 36.04
N THR A 6 5.47 -49.35 35.28
CA THR A 6 4.22 -48.56 35.24
C THR A 6 4.10 -47.76 33.95
N PHE A 7 3.15 -48.17 33.12
CA PHE A 7 2.54 -47.46 31.98
C PHE A 7 1.44 -46.52 32.50
N LEU A 8 1.26 -45.35 31.89
CA LEU A 8 -0.02 -44.64 31.90
C LEU A 8 -0.31 -44.09 30.49
N LEU A 9 -1.33 -44.69 29.88
CA LEU A 9 -1.91 -44.37 28.58
C LEU A 9 -3.17 -43.52 28.76
N SER A 10 -3.38 -42.67 27.76
CA SER A 10 -4.59 -41.94 27.36
C SER A 10 -5.94 -42.57 27.71
N LYS A 11 -6.95 -41.73 27.98
CA LYS A 11 -8.32 -41.79 27.40
C LYS A 11 -9.15 -40.59 27.89
N SER A 12 -9.68 -39.79 26.97
CA SER A 12 -10.81 -38.89 27.21
C SER A 12 -11.75 -38.99 26.02
N LEU A 13 -12.93 -39.56 26.24
CA LEU A 13 -14.12 -39.45 25.40
C LEU A 13 -15.30 -40.01 26.22
N ALA A 14 -16.32 -39.16 26.43
CA ALA A 14 -17.74 -39.43 26.12
C ALA A 14 -18.75 -38.87 27.14
N ASN A 15 -19.75 -38.18 26.56
CA ASN A 15 -21.18 -38.14 26.91
C ASN A 15 -21.74 -37.16 27.95
N CYS A 16 -22.11 -35.98 27.42
CA CYS A 16 -23.50 -35.60 27.11
C CYS A 16 -24.62 -36.25 27.93
N SER A 17 -25.29 -35.46 28.80
CA SER A 17 -26.68 -35.73 29.18
C SER A 17 -27.45 -34.45 29.60
N LYS A 18 -28.59 -34.27 28.95
CA LYS A 18 -29.88 -33.70 29.42
C LYS A 18 -29.89 -32.34 30.12
N LEU A 19 -30.63 -31.39 29.53
CA LEU A 19 -31.80 -30.82 30.19
C LEU A 19 -32.79 -30.23 29.17
N ARG A 20 -34.06 -30.29 29.57
CA ARG A 20 -35.27 -30.43 28.77
C ARG A 20 -36.12 -29.16 28.91
N LEU A 21 -36.81 -28.84 27.82
CA LEU A 21 -38.05 -28.05 27.69
C LEU A 21 -38.77 -27.63 28.99
N LEU A 22 -39.17 -26.36 29.08
CA LEU A 22 -40.40 -25.94 29.76
C LEU A 22 -41.01 -24.71 29.06
N PHE A 23 -42.13 -24.96 28.38
CA PHE A 23 -43.14 -23.98 27.99
C PHE A 23 -43.90 -23.53 29.24
N LEU A 24 -44.28 -22.25 29.31
CA LEU A 24 -45.52 -21.85 29.98
C LEU A 24 -46.12 -20.62 29.29
N GLN A 25 -47.30 -20.86 28.74
CA GLN A 25 -48.26 -19.89 28.23
C GLN A 25 -48.82 -19.04 29.39
N SER A 26 -49.14 -17.79 29.12
CA SER A 26 -50.31 -17.15 29.70
C SER A 26 -50.86 -16.08 28.75
N SER A 27 -52.00 -16.44 28.19
CA SER A 27 -52.94 -15.66 27.38
C SER A 27 -53.76 -14.66 28.20
N LYS A 28 -54.15 -13.54 27.58
CA LYS A 28 -55.44 -12.77 27.65
C LYS A 28 -55.12 -11.31 27.29
N GLY A 29 -55.86 -10.57 26.46
CA GLY A 29 -57.15 -10.78 25.81
C GLY A 29 -57.41 -9.60 24.85
N PHE A 30 -58.37 -9.79 23.95
CA PHE A 30 -58.59 -9.08 22.69
C PHE A 30 -59.64 -7.95 22.81
N SER A 31 -59.50 -6.92 21.96
CA SER A 31 -60.52 -6.16 21.20
C SER A 31 -61.58 -5.27 21.90
N THR A 32 -61.76 -4.05 21.38
CA THR A 32 -62.98 -3.64 20.64
C THR A 32 -62.78 -2.38 19.77
N ARG A 33 -63.45 -2.37 18.62
CA ARG A 33 -63.53 -1.31 17.59
C ARG A 33 -64.40 -0.12 18.06
N SER A 34 -64.14 1.08 17.50
CA SER A 34 -65.18 1.88 16.82
C SER A 34 -64.57 2.99 15.95
N ALA A 35 -65.28 3.35 14.89
CA ALA A 35 -64.92 4.28 13.83
C ALA A 35 -65.58 5.65 14.02
N THR A 36 -64.98 6.72 13.49
CA THR A 36 -65.71 7.83 12.83
C THR A 36 -64.80 8.70 11.95
N THR A 37 -65.29 8.84 10.71
CA THR A 37 -65.03 9.75 9.57
C THR A 37 -64.58 11.21 9.83
N THR A 38 -63.78 11.79 8.92
CA THR A 38 -64.26 12.81 7.94
C THR A 38 -63.24 13.23 6.84
N LYS A 39 -63.65 12.94 5.59
CA LYS A 39 -63.64 13.77 4.36
C LYS A 39 -62.34 14.25 3.68
N HIS A 40 -62.14 13.72 2.47
CA HIS A 40 -61.43 14.33 1.33
C HIS A 40 -62.24 15.44 0.64
N LYS A 41 -61.56 16.44 0.06
CA LYS A 41 -61.98 17.10 -1.19
C LYS A 41 -60.78 17.67 -1.99
N TYR A 42 -60.94 17.55 -3.30
CA TYR A 42 -60.05 17.80 -4.43
C TYR A 42 -59.58 19.25 -4.62
N GLY A 43 -58.43 19.40 -5.31
CA GLY A 43 -58.35 20.27 -6.48
C GLY A 43 -57.22 21.30 -6.50
N SER A 44 -56.27 21.13 -7.43
CA SER A 44 -55.96 22.09 -8.50
C SER A 44 -54.47 22.04 -8.90
N SER A 45 -54.25 21.72 -10.18
CA SER A 45 -52.98 21.91 -10.89
C SER A 45 -52.61 23.41 -10.88
N LYS A 46 -51.42 23.74 -10.38
CA LYS A 46 -50.78 25.03 -10.63
C LYS A 46 -49.49 24.82 -11.40
N THR A 47 -49.57 25.21 -12.66
CA THR A 47 -48.49 25.67 -13.53
C THR A 47 -47.34 26.30 -12.75
N VAL A 48 -46.13 25.76 -12.91
CA VAL A 48 -44.91 26.38 -12.40
C VAL A 48 -44.66 27.64 -13.23
N ASN A 49 -44.81 28.79 -12.58
CA ASN A 49 -44.54 30.09 -13.16
C ASN A 49 -43.02 30.30 -13.16
N VAL A 50 -42.39 30.06 -14.31
CA VAL A 50 -40.99 30.43 -14.58
C VAL A 50 -40.97 31.92 -14.88
N ASP A 51 -40.93 32.75 -13.84
CA ASP A 51 -40.44 34.13 -13.88
C ASP A 51 -40.54 34.75 -12.48
N ILE A 52 -39.63 34.35 -11.59
CA ILE A 52 -39.27 35.15 -10.41
C ILE A 52 -37.74 35.21 -10.37
N LEU A 53 -37.23 36.34 -10.85
CA LEU A 53 -35.84 36.75 -10.67
C LEU A 53 -35.47 36.66 -9.18
N GLY A 54 -34.47 35.84 -8.86
CA GLY A 54 -33.68 35.99 -7.65
C GLY A 54 -34.11 35.20 -6.43
N THR A 55 -33.98 33.88 -6.47
CA THR A 55 -33.66 33.07 -5.29
C THR A 55 -32.75 31.92 -5.69
N TRP A 56 -31.46 32.04 -5.37
CA TRP A 56 -30.48 30.97 -5.49
C TRP A 56 -30.73 29.93 -4.40
N ASP A 57 -31.67 29.01 -4.62
CA ASP A 57 -31.75 27.78 -3.84
C ASP A 57 -31.61 26.58 -4.76
N SER A 58 -30.36 26.36 -5.19
CA SER A 58 -29.89 25.09 -5.74
C SER A 58 -28.99 24.43 -4.70
N ARG A 59 -29.52 24.23 -3.48
CA ARG A 59 -28.91 23.29 -2.54
C ARG A 59 -29.07 21.89 -3.10
N THR A 60 -28.04 21.43 -3.81
CA THR A 60 -27.76 20.00 -3.93
C THR A 60 -27.54 19.46 -2.52
N GLU A 61 -28.56 18.82 -1.94
CA GLU A 61 -28.42 18.00 -0.73
C GLU A 61 -27.64 16.72 -1.06
N LEU A 62 -26.34 16.89 -1.32
CA LEU A 62 -25.38 15.81 -1.15
C LEU A 62 -25.11 15.71 0.35
N PRO A 63 -25.24 14.52 0.97
CA PRO A 63 -24.87 14.35 2.37
C PRO A 63 -23.39 14.67 2.54
N LEU A 64 -23.08 15.84 3.11
CA LEU A 64 -21.75 16.13 3.62
C LEU A 64 -21.56 15.24 4.85
N GLU A 65 -20.71 14.21 4.75
CA GLU A 65 -20.26 13.46 5.93
C GLU A 65 -19.42 14.38 6.84
N LEU A 66 -20.12 15.15 7.67
CA LEU A 66 -19.55 16.22 8.50
C LEU A 66 -18.63 15.68 9.60
N GLU A 67 -18.86 14.45 10.06
CA GLU A 67 -18.25 13.92 11.28
C GLU A 67 -16.76 13.56 11.15
N SER A 68 -16.25 13.37 9.92
CA SER A 68 -14.83 13.06 9.68
C SER A 68 -13.96 14.31 9.37
N SER A 69 -14.58 15.49 9.19
CA SER A 69 -13.88 16.70 8.71
C SER A 69 -13.77 17.86 9.71
N ILE A 70 -14.47 17.81 10.85
CA ILE A 70 -14.52 18.93 11.80
C ILE A 70 -13.94 18.51 13.14
N ASN A 71 -12.61 18.60 13.25
CA ASN A 71 -12.03 18.84 14.58
C ASN A 71 -10.93 19.89 14.62
N TYR A 72 -10.37 20.32 13.47
CA TYR A 72 -9.50 21.50 13.39
C TYR A 72 -9.53 22.14 12.00
N GLY A 73 -10.66 22.73 11.60
CA GLY A 73 -10.75 23.84 10.63
C GLY A 73 -10.06 23.74 9.25
N LYS A 74 -9.65 22.56 8.79
CA LYS A 74 -9.10 22.35 7.43
C LYS A 74 -9.75 21.12 6.82
N PRO A 75 -10.44 21.25 5.67
CA PRO A 75 -11.02 20.10 4.99
C PRO A 75 -9.90 19.13 4.60
N ILE A 76 -10.08 17.85 4.92
CA ILE A 76 -9.17 16.78 4.52
C ILE A 76 -9.62 16.34 3.13
N PRO A 77 -8.77 16.47 2.08
CA PRO A 77 -9.15 16.05 0.75
C PRO A 77 -9.36 14.54 0.74
N GLN A 78 -10.43 14.10 0.08
CA GLN A 78 -10.63 12.68 -0.20
C GLN A 78 -9.71 12.25 -1.33
N ILE A 79 -8.91 11.22 -1.09
CA ILE A 79 -8.01 10.65 -2.09
C ILE A 79 -8.75 9.47 -2.72
N LEU A 80 -9.05 9.58 -4.01
CA LEU A 80 -9.71 8.53 -4.77
C LEU A 80 -8.68 7.57 -5.35
N ILE A 81 -8.95 6.26 -5.30
CA ILE A 81 -8.06 5.26 -5.91
C ILE A 81 -7.90 5.49 -7.42
N SER A 82 -8.93 6.00 -8.11
CA SER A 82 -8.85 6.34 -9.53
C SER A 82 -7.88 7.48 -9.86
N SER A 83 -7.46 8.26 -8.86
CA SER A 83 -6.47 9.32 -9.03
C SER A 83 -5.03 8.85 -8.81
N VAL A 84 -4.84 7.61 -8.36
CA VAL A 84 -3.51 7.05 -8.10
C VAL A 84 -2.92 6.58 -9.41
N GLY A 85 -1.71 7.06 -9.70
CA GLY A 85 -0.95 6.62 -10.86
C GLY A 85 -0.16 5.37 -10.54
N THR A 86 -0.17 4.39 -11.45
CA THR A 86 0.59 3.15 -11.27
C THR A 86 1.16 2.69 -12.59
N HIS A 87 2.43 2.32 -12.62
CA HIS A 87 3.02 1.72 -13.80
C HIS A 87 4.15 0.76 -13.43
N SER A 88 4.28 -0.31 -14.21
CA SER A 88 5.35 -1.30 -14.08
C SER A 88 5.82 -1.72 -15.47
N ILE A 89 7.13 -1.78 -15.63
CA ILE A 89 7.80 -2.19 -16.86
C ILE A 89 8.77 -3.33 -16.57
N GLN A 90 8.85 -4.28 -17.51
CA GLN A 90 9.78 -5.40 -17.42
C GLN A 90 11.25 -4.97 -17.59
N GLY A 91 11.51 -3.89 -18.32
CA GLY A 91 12.88 -3.47 -18.65
C GLY A 91 13.63 -4.50 -19.49
N ARG A 92 14.91 -4.71 -19.19
CA ARG A 92 15.80 -5.60 -19.96
C ARG A 92 15.89 -7.02 -19.39
N ARG A 93 15.14 -7.31 -18.31
CA ARG A 93 15.05 -8.64 -17.71
C ARG A 93 14.22 -9.59 -18.61
N PRO A 94 14.45 -10.91 -18.52
CA PRO A 94 13.66 -11.90 -19.26
C PRO A 94 12.20 -12.00 -18.81
N TYR A 95 11.91 -11.61 -17.56
CA TYR A 95 10.59 -11.65 -16.96
C TYR A 95 10.43 -10.46 -16.00
N ASN A 96 9.18 -10.14 -15.64
CA ASN A 96 8.85 -9.12 -14.64
C ASN A 96 8.48 -9.79 -13.30
N GLU A 97 9.33 -9.62 -12.29
CA GLU A 97 9.13 -10.13 -10.92
C GLU A 97 8.44 -9.11 -10.02
N ASP A 98 8.33 -7.84 -10.43
CA ASP A 98 7.66 -6.79 -9.67
C ASP A 98 6.15 -7.02 -9.60
N ARG A 99 5.58 -6.80 -8.41
CA ARG A 99 4.13 -6.73 -8.18
C ARG A 99 3.79 -5.48 -7.40
N PHE A 100 2.63 -4.91 -7.67
CA PHE A 100 2.16 -3.71 -6.98
C PHE A 100 0.64 -3.74 -6.79
N VAL A 101 0.16 -3.10 -5.73
CA VAL A 101 -1.27 -2.97 -5.44
C VAL A 101 -1.58 -1.52 -5.05
N ALA A 102 -2.67 -0.97 -5.58
CA ALA A 102 -3.28 0.26 -5.10
C ALA A 102 -4.79 0.06 -4.99
N LYS A 103 -5.33 0.06 -3.78
CA LYS A 103 -6.78 -0.12 -3.55
C LYS A 103 -7.23 0.41 -2.20
N GLU A 104 -8.54 0.52 -2.04
CA GLU A 104 -9.15 0.75 -0.73
C GLU A 104 -9.37 -0.59 -0.03
N LEU A 105 -8.77 -0.76 1.15
CA LEU A 105 -8.87 -2.00 1.93
C LEU A 105 -10.16 -2.05 2.75
N ARG A 106 -10.53 -0.89 3.32
CA ARG A 106 -11.73 -0.65 4.13
C ARG A 106 -12.15 0.81 3.94
N PRO A 107 -13.39 1.17 4.30
CA PRO A 107 -13.79 2.58 4.32
C PRO A 107 -12.79 3.43 5.10
N ASN A 108 -12.22 4.44 4.44
CA ASN A 108 -11.20 5.34 5.00
C ASN A 108 -9.85 4.67 5.31
N LEU A 109 -9.51 3.56 4.65
CA LEU A 109 -8.19 2.92 4.75
C LEU A 109 -7.71 2.52 3.35
N LEU A 110 -6.84 3.35 2.77
CA LEU A 110 -6.21 3.05 1.49
C LEU A 110 -4.96 2.19 1.71
N TYR A 111 -4.73 1.25 0.81
CA TYR A 111 -3.62 0.29 0.83
C TYR A 111 -2.84 0.39 -0.48
N PHE A 112 -1.54 0.63 -0.33
CA PHE A 112 -0.59 0.64 -1.41
C PHE A 112 0.56 -0.29 -1.09
N SER A 113 1.03 -1.07 -2.05
CA SER A 113 2.18 -1.94 -1.85
C SER A 113 2.97 -2.16 -3.11
N VAL A 114 4.28 -2.31 -2.95
CA VAL A 114 5.20 -2.78 -3.99
C VAL A 114 6.01 -3.96 -3.44
N PHE A 115 6.21 -4.95 -4.31
CA PHE A 115 6.95 -6.17 -4.04
C PHE A 115 7.91 -6.37 -5.22
N ASP A 116 9.20 -6.28 -4.95
CA ASP A 116 10.27 -6.47 -5.91
C ASP A 116 10.85 -7.87 -5.71
N GLY A 117 10.51 -8.77 -6.63
CA GLY A 117 10.80 -10.20 -6.51
C GLY A 117 12.19 -10.55 -7.04
N HIS A 118 12.81 -11.56 -6.45
CA HIS A 118 14.09 -12.07 -6.93
C HIS A 118 14.21 -13.59 -6.80
N GLY A 119 14.91 -14.20 -7.75
CA GLY A 119 15.13 -15.65 -7.76
C GLY A 119 13.88 -16.46 -8.13
N GLY A 120 12.89 -15.82 -8.77
CA GLY A 120 11.58 -16.33 -9.10
C GLY A 120 10.48 -15.37 -8.66
N SER A 121 9.44 -15.19 -9.48
CA SER A 121 8.30 -14.33 -9.14
C SER A 121 7.37 -14.93 -8.09
N GLU A 122 7.55 -16.21 -7.74
CA GLU A 122 6.62 -16.95 -6.88
C GLU A 122 6.45 -16.31 -5.49
N CYS A 123 7.51 -15.72 -4.92
CA CYS A 123 7.42 -15.05 -3.63
C CYS A 123 6.65 -13.72 -3.71
N ALA A 124 6.94 -12.90 -4.72
CA ALA A 124 6.23 -11.65 -4.98
C ALA A 124 4.74 -11.90 -5.32
N ASP A 125 4.45 -12.90 -6.15
CA ASP A 125 3.09 -13.35 -6.50
C ASP A 125 2.30 -13.81 -5.27
N TYR A 126 2.96 -14.55 -4.38
CA TYR A 126 2.35 -15.00 -3.13
C TYR A 126 2.03 -13.82 -2.22
N CYS A 127 2.96 -12.88 -2.07
CA CYS A 127 2.77 -11.68 -1.26
C CYS A 127 1.65 -10.79 -1.82
N TYR A 128 1.62 -10.57 -3.13
CA TYR A 128 0.56 -9.85 -3.84
C TYR A 128 -0.82 -10.45 -3.53
N SER A 129 -0.93 -11.79 -3.54
CA SER A 129 -2.21 -12.49 -3.37
C SER A 129 -2.69 -12.59 -1.91
N HIS A 130 -1.78 -12.60 -0.93
CA HIS A 130 -2.12 -12.92 0.47
C HIS A 130 -1.91 -11.77 1.46
N MET A 131 -1.09 -10.75 1.15
CA MET A 131 -0.78 -9.66 2.07
C MET A 131 -2.04 -8.96 2.57
N GLU A 132 -3.01 -8.70 1.67
CA GLU A 132 -4.30 -8.12 2.01
C GLU A 132 -5.04 -8.90 3.11
N ASN A 133 -5.10 -10.23 2.97
CA ASN A 133 -5.82 -11.09 3.89
C ASN A 133 -5.16 -11.09 5.26
N HIS A 134 -3.82 -11.12 5.30
CA HIS A 134 -3.06 -11.04 6.55
C HIS A 134 -3.23 -9.68 7.24
N LEU A 135 -3.17 -8.57 6.49
CA LEU A 135 -3.42 -7.24 7.03
C LEU A 135 -4.84 -7.13 7.58
N THR A 136 -5.84 -7.56 6.81
CA THR A 136 -7.25 -7.51 7.22
C THR A 136 -7.50 -8.34 8.47
N PHE A 137 -6.92 -9.55 8.54
CA PHE A 137 -7.02 -10.44 9.68
C PHE A 137 -6.52 -9.79 10.98
N TRP A 138 -5.39 -9.09 10.94
CA TRP A 138 -4.81 -8.44 12.12
C TRP A 138 -5.53 -7.14 12.48
N LEU A 139 -5.89 -6.35 11.47
CA LEU A 139 -6.64 -5.10 11.65
C LEU A 139 -8.05 -5.33 12.24
N ASP A 140 -8.68 -6.50 12.02
CA ASP A 140 -9.98 -6.85 12.63
C ASP A 140 -9.90 -7.23 14.11
N ARG A 141 -8.73 -7.69 14.55
CA ARG A 141 -8.52 -8.17 15.93
C ARG A 141 -7.97 -7.09 16.84
N LEU A 142 -7.43 -6.03 16.26
CA LEU A 142 -6.69 -5.00 16.97
C LEU A 142 -7.51 -3.71 17.05
N THR A 143 -7.22 -2.90 18.07
CA THR A 143 -7.80 -1.57 18.16
C THR A 143 -7.08 -0.60 17.21
N VAL A 144 -7.71 0.54 16.87
CA VAL A 144 -7.18 1.52 15.89
C VAL A 144 -5.77 2.03 16.24
N ASN A 145 -5.35 1.94 17.51
CA ASN A 145 -4.03 2.38 17.96
C ASN A 145 -2.91 1.37 17.67
N ASP A 146 -3.22 0.16 17.23
CA ASP A 146 -2.26 -0.95 17.10
C ASP A 146 -1.98 -1.31 15.63
N ILE A 147 -2.24 -0.42 14.67
CA ILE A 147 -1.99 -0.65 13.24
C ILE A 147 -0.51 -0.98 12.97
N GLU A 148 0.42 -0.37 13.72
CA GLU A 148 1.85 -0.65 13.61
C GLU A 148 2.14 -2.12 13.95
N HIS A 149 1.55 -2.62 15.04
CA HIS A 149 1.64 -4.03 15.42
C HIS A 149 0.95 -4.95 14.41
N ALA A 150 -0.17 -4.52 13.83
CA ALA A 150 -0.86 -5.27 12.78
C ALA A 150 0.04 -5.49 11.55
N ILE A 151 0.80 -4.47 11.16
CA ILE A 151 1.77 -4.55 10.05
C ILE A 151 2.90 -5.51 10.41
N ASP A 152 3.51 -5.38 11.59
CA ASP A 152 4.57 -6.27 12.05
C ASP A 152 4.13 -7.74 12.01
N ALA A 153 2.97 -8.03 12.63
CA ALA A 153 2.43 -9.37 12.70
C ALA A 153 2.02 -9.91 11.32
N ALA A 154 1.49 -9.06 10.42
CA ALA A 154 1.13 -9.46 9.07
C ALA A 154 2.36 -9.87 8.25
N PHE A 155 3.47 -9.15 8.33
CA PHE A 155 4.71 -9.50 7.59
C PHE A 155 5.30 -10.82 8.08
N ILE A 156 5.36 -11.02 9.40
CA ILE A 156 5.89 -12.26 9.99
C ILE A 156 5.00 -13.46 9.62
N GLU A 157 3.68 -13.33 9.76
CA GLU A 157 2.75 -14.40 9.41
C GLU A 157 2.72 -14.69 7.91
N LEU A 158 2.82 -13.67 7.05
CA LEU A 158 2.91 -13.85 5.62
C LEU A 158 4.18 -14.63 5.24
N ASN A 159 5.33 -14.30 5.82
CA ASN A 159 6.57 -15.04 5.58
C ASN A 159 6.47 -16.49 6.06
N ASN A 160 5.88 -16.73 7.23
CA ASN A 160 5.65 -18.08 7.75
C ASN A 160 4.67 -18.88 6.87
N SER A 161 3.63 -18.22 6.37
CA SER A 161 2.65 -18.77 5.43
C SER A 161 3.33 -19.16 4.11
N PHE A 162 4.14 -18.27 3.53
CA PHE A 162 4.94 -18.54 2.34
C PHE A 162 5.91 -19.71 2.54
N SER A 163 6.61 -19.75 3.67
CA SER A 163 7.53 -20.85 4.01
C SER A 163 6.83 -22.21 3.97
N ARG A 164 5.63 -22.31 4.55
CA ARG A 164 4.80 -23.53 4.50
C ARG A 164 4.35 -23.83 3.08
N TRP A 165 3.87 -22.83 2.35
CA TRP A 165 3.41 -23.00 0.97
C TRP A 165 4.53 -23.50 0.04
N TRP A 166 5.73 -22.91 0.15
CA TRP A 166 6.92 -23.28 -0.63
C TRP A 166 7.39 -24.70 -0.31
N ALA A 167 7.28 -25.15 0.94
CA ALA A 167 7.63 -26.53 1.28
C ALA A 167 6.80 -27.60 0.54
N PHE A 168 5.58 -27.26 0.09
CA PHE A 168 4.70 -28.17 -0.66
C PHE A 168 4.70 -27.94 -2.18
N HIS A 169 4.85 -26.69 -2.62
CA HIS A 169 4.71 -26.31 -4.04
C HIS A 169 6.02 -25.88 -4.70
N GLY A 170 7.03 -25.57 -3.89
CA GLY A 170 8.33 -25.11 -4.34
C GLY A 170 9.06 -26.19 -5.11
N LYS A 171 9.90 -25.75 -6.05
CA LYS A 171 10.86 -26.65 -6.69
C LYS A 171 11.91 -27.03 -5.66
N ALA A 172 12.40 -28.27 -5.69
CA ALA A 172 13.54 -28.72 -4.89
C ALA A 172 14.86 -28.12 -5.43
N THR A 173 14.91 -26.80 -5.52
CA THR A 173 16.08 -26.02 -5.93
C THR A 173 16.75 -25.44 -4.69
N SER A 174 18.07 -25.26 -4.77
CA SER A 174 18.82 -24.61 -3.70
C SER A 174 18.34 -23.18 -3.48
N ASN A 175 17.87 -22.49 -4.53
CA ASN A 175 17.50 -21.09 -4.44
C ASN A 175 15.99 -20.97 -4.24
N VAL A 176 15.60 -20.59 -3.02
CA VAL A 176 14.22 -20.18 -2.72
C VAL A 176 14.02 -18.72 -3.13
N PRO A 177 12.94 -18.37 -3.85
CA PRO A 177 12.68 -17.00 -4.24
C PRO A 177 12.42 -16.12 -3.01
N GLY A 178 12.69 -14.84 -3.17
CA GLY A 178 12.42 -13.82 -2.18
C GLY A 178 11.76 -12.60 -2.82
N THR A 179 11.35 -11.66 -1.98
CA THR A 179 10.83 -10.38 -2.42
C THR A 179 11.08 -9.31 -1.36
N THR A 180 11.24 -8.08 -1.80
CA THR A 180 11.03 -6.91 -0.95
C THR A 180 9.54 -6.79 -0.63
N ALA A 181 9.20 -5.99 0.37
CA ALA A 181 7.84 -5.55 0.56
C ALA A 181 7.83 -4.16 1.18
N THR A 182 7.22 -3.21 0.48
CA THR A 182 6.95 -1.87 1.01
C THR A 182 5.46 -1.63 0.97
N VAL A 183 4.83 -1.64 2.14
CA VAL A 183 3.40 -1.49 2.34
C VAL A 183 3.10 -0.14 2.98
N ALA A 184 2.18 0.61 2.40
CA ALA A 184 1.66 1.86 2.90
C ALA A 184 0.15 1.77 3.16
N LEU A 185 -0.26 2.05 4.39
CA LEU A 185 -1.66 2.18 4.80
C LEU A 185 -1.95 3.64 5.12
N LEU A 186 -2.87 4.24 4.37
CA LEU A 186 -3.31 5.62 4.62
C LEU A 186 -4.68 5.62 5.29
N HIS A 187 -4.69 5.86 6.60
CA HIS A 187 -5.89 5.89 7.42
C HIS A 187 -6.47 7.30 7.48
N LYS A 188 -7.77 7.42 7.15
CA LYS A 188 -8.55 8.67 7.15
C LYS A 188 -7.86 9.80 6.38
N ASN A 189 -7.12 9.45 5.32
CA ASN A 189 -6.29 10.35 4.50
C ASN A 189 -5.22 11.15 5.26
N MET A 190 -5.05 10.96 6.58
CA MET A 190 -4.14 11.76 7.41
C MET A 190 -2.97 10.97 8.01
N ASP A 191 -3.22 9.74 8.48
CA ASP A 191 -2.22 8.94 9.17
C ASP A 191 -1.68 7.89 8.21
N LEU A 192 -0.43 8.06 7.79
CA LEU A 192 0.30 7.13 6.95
C LEU A 192 1.09 6.16 7.83
N TYR A 193 0.81 4.87 7.69
CA TYR A 193 1.56 3.78 8.31
C TYR A 193 2.34 3.04 7.23
N LEU A 194 3.64 2.85 7.44
CA LEU A 194 4.52 2.13 6.52
C LEU A 194 5.08 0.89 7.20
N GLY A 195 5.12 -0.23 6.47
CA GLY A 195 5.92 -1.41 6.81
C GLY A 195 6.84 -1.74 5.64
N HIS A 196 8.12 -1.93 5.92
CA HIS A 196 9.13 -2.09 4.88
C HIS A 196 10.16 -3.17 5.21
N VAL A 197 10.45 -4.03 4.22
CA VAL A 197 11.64 -4.90 4.16
C VAL A 197 12.26 -4.83 2.77
N GLY A 198 13.58 -4.92 2.68
CA GLY A 198 14.33 -4.81 1.42
C GLY A 198 14.79 -3.39 1.12
N ASP A 199 14.81 -3.02 -0.15
CA ASP A 199 15.35 -1.76 -0.69
C ASP A 199 14.38 -1.03 -1.64
N SER A 200 13.15 -1.54 -1.84
CA SER A 200 12.09 -0.75 -2.47
C SER A 200 11.69 0.43 -1.58
N ARG A 201 11.56 1.62 -2.16
CA ARG A 201 11.50 2.87 -1.41
C ARG A 201 10.08 3.42 -1.31
N ALA A 202 9.80 4.10 -0.19
CA ALA A 202 8.67 5.01 -0.06
C ALA A 202 9.17 6.43 0.22
N MET A 203 8.62 7.42 -0.47
CA MET A 203 9.04 8.82 -0.34
C MET A 203 7.85 9.77 -0.36
N LEU A 204 7.97 10.87 0.40
CA LEU A 204 6.98 11.94 0.46
C LEU A 204 7.56 13.22 -0.13
N CYS A 205 6.87 13.83 -1.10
CA CYS A 205 7.22 15.16 -1.55
C CYS A 205 6.56 16.21 -0.63
N ARG A 206 7.37 17.00 0.06
CA ARG A 206 6.92 18.07 0.96
C ARG A 206 7.53 19.40 0.54
N GLY A 207 6.69 20.31 0.02
CA GLY A 207 7.14 21.62 -0.47
C GLY A 207 8.19 21.51 -1.57
N GLY A 208 8.00 20.59 -2.52
CA GLY A 208 8.88 20.35 -3.66
C GLY A 208 10.16 19.56 -3.37
N LYS A 209 10.42 19.20 -2.11
CA LYS A 209 11.60 18.41 -1.71
C LYS A 209 11.25 16.97 -1.40
N ALA A 210 12.09 16.06 -1.86
CA ALA A 210 12.01 14.65 -1.54
C ALA A 210 12.29 14.40 -0.06
N ARG A 211 11.44 13.62 0.60
CA ARG A 211 11.67 13.10 1.95
C ARG A 211 11.52 11.60 1.93
N ARG A 212 12.64 10.89 1.97
CA ARG A 212 12.66 9.43 2.09
C ARG A 212 12.01 8.99 3.41
N LEU A 213 11.10 8.03 3.32
CA LEU A 213 10.38 7.49 4.47
C LEU A 213 10.95 6.15 4.94
N THR A 214 11.46 5.35 4.01
CA THR A 214 12.14 4.06 4.26
C THR A 214 13.65 4.23 4.33
N THR A 215 14.32 3.26 4.96
CA THR A 215 15.78 3.14 4.92
C THR A 215 16.11 1.78 4.30
N ASP A 216 16.84 1.79 3.19
CA ASP A 216 17.21 0.58 2.46
C ASP A 216 17.95 -0.41 3.39
N HIS A 217 17.47 -1.65 3.46
CA HIS A 217 18.06 -2.70 4.29
C HIS A 217 19.26 -3.34 3.60
N CYS A 218 20.41 -2.68 3.68
CA CYS A 218 21.63 -3.07 2.96
C CYS A 218 22.73 -3.57 3.91
N PRO A 219 23.61 -4.49 3.45
CA PRO A 219 24.75 -4.97 4.25
C PRO A 219 25.78 -3.89 4.62
N SER A 220 25.75 -2.72 3.97
CA SER A 220 26.56 -1.56 4.35
C SER A 220 26.07 -0.86 5.63
N LEU A 221 24.81 -1.07 6.03
CA LEU A 221 24.27 -0.48 7.24
C LEU A 221 24.80 -1.22 8.47
N VAL A 222 25.43 -0.50 9.40
CA VAL A 222 26.13 -1.09 10.57
C VAL A 222 25.20 -1.96 11.42
N THR A 223 23.96 -1.53 11.65
CA THR A 223 22.98 -2.28 12.45
C THR A 223 22.61 -3.61 11.79
N GLU A 224 22.43 -3.60 10.47
CA GLU A 224 22.07 -4.78 9.69
C GLU A 224 23.26 -5.74 9.57
N LYS A 225 24.45 -5.21 9.27
CA LYS A 225 25.70 -5.98 9.23
C LYS A 225 25.97 -6.71 10.54
N THR A 226 25.81 -6.00 11.66
CA THR A 226 26.00 -6.59 13.01
C THR A 226 25.04 -7.75 13.23
N ARG A 227 23.76 -7.62 12.82
CA ARG A 227 22.79 -8.72 12.92
C ARG A 227 23.22 -9.93 12.09
N ILE A 228 23.63 -9.71 10.84
CA ILE A 228 24.10 -10.79 9.95
C ILE A 228 25.29 -11.54 10.58
N GLU A 229 26.30 -10.80 11.06
CA GLU A 229 27.49 -11.38 11.68
C GLU A 229 27.17 -12.14 12.99
N GLN A 230 26.25 -11.63 13.81
CA GLN A 230 25.76 -12.30 15.03
C GLN A 230 25.00 -13.59 14.73
N SER A 231 24.29 -13.64 13.59
CA SER A 231 23.60 -14.82 13.10
C SER A 231 24.50 -15.76 12.28
N GLN A 232 25.83 -15.65 12.40
CA GLN A 232 26.82 -16.46 11.68
C GLN A 232 26.79 -16.30 10.14
N GLY A 233 26.06 -15.31 9.63
CA GLY A 233 26.13 -14.88 8.24
C GLY A 233 27.41 -14.09 7.97
N LYS A 234 27.78 -14.01 6.69
CA LYS A 234 28.95 -13.24 6.24
C LYS A 234 28.51 -12.20 5.21
N VAL A 235 29.08 -11.01 5.30
CA VAL A 235 28.94 -10.01 4.24
C VAL A 235 30.15 -10.11 3.33
N ILE A 236 29.93 -10.54 2.09
CA ILE A 236 30.94 -10.66 1.04
C ILE A 236 30.75 -9.50 0.08
N VAL A 237 31.82 -8.78 -0.23
CA VAL A 237 31.80 -7.67 -1.19
C VAL A 237 32.17 -8.22 -2.57
N ASP A 238 31.36 -7.94 -3.59
CA ASP A 238 31.67 -8.32 -4.98
C ASP A 238 32.75 -7.41 -5.61
N ASP A 239 33.19 -7.75 -6.82
CA ASP A 239 34.21 -7.00 -7.55
C ASP A 239 33.78 -5.55 -7.90
N VAL A 240 32.48 -5.24 -7.78
CA VAL A 240 31.87 -3.93 -8.05
C VAL A 240 31.64 -3.16 -6.74
N GLY A 241 32.03 -3.72 -5.59
CA GLY A 241 31.90 -3.08 -4.27
C GLY A 241 30.53 -3.25 -3.61
N ARG A 242 29.63 -4.08 -4.14
CA ARG A 242 28.31 -4.36 -3.55
C ARG A 242 28.45 -5.41 -2.45
N GLY A 243 27.95 -5.07 -1.26
CA GLY A 243 27.87 -6.02 -0.16
C GLY A 243 26.73 -7.02 -0.35
N MET A 244 27.01 -8.31 -0.20
CA MET A 244 26.05 -9.39 -0.32
C MET A 244 26.10 -10.31 0.89
N VAL A 245 24.92 -10.66 1.43
CA VAL A 245 24.77 -11.66 2.48
C VAL A 245 25.07 -13.04 1.91
N ASN A 246 26.05 -13.72 2.50
CA ASN A 246 26.61 -15.01 2.08
C ASN A 246 26.97 -15.06 0.58
N GLY A 247 27.33 -13.92 -0.01
CA GLY A 247 27.68 -13.82 -1.43
C GLY A 247 26.49 -13.98 -2.39
N ARG A 248 25.25 -13.87 -1.89
CA ARG A 248 24.04 -14.11 -2.68
C ARG A 248 23.06 -12.95 -2.72
N LEU A 249 22.70 -12.38 -1.56
CA LEU A 249 21.59 -11.41 -1.47
C LEU A 249 22.12 -10.01 -1.16
N ALA A 250 21.76 -9.02 -1.97
CA ALA A 250 22.21 -7.62 -1.81
C ALA A 250 21.48 -6.86 -0.68
N MET A 251 20.44 -7.45 -0.09
CA MET A 251 19.65 -6.89 1.01
C MET A 251 19.71 -7.77 2.27
N THR A 252 19.41 -7.19 3.43
CA THR A 252 19.50 -7.85 4.75
C THR A 252 18.15 -8.19 5.35
N ARG A 253 17.05 -7.76 4.72
CA ARG A 253 15.67 -8.11 5.10
C ARG A 253 14.86 -8.39 3.84
N SER A 254 14.00 -9.39 3.90
CA SER A 254 13.15 -9.80 2.79
C SER A 254 12.05 -10.73 3.28
N LEU A 255 10.98 -10.86 2.50
CA LEU A 255 10.06 -11.99 2.58
C LEU A 255 10.61 -13.13 1.70
N GLY A 256 10.44 -14.38 2.11
CA GLY A 256 11.02 -15.53 1.40
C GLY A 256 12.48 -15.77 1.79
N ASP A 257 13.38 -16.03 0.83
CA ASP A 257 14.81 -16.30 1.07
C ASP A 257 15.08 -17.26 2.24
N LEU A 258 14.33 -18.36 2.28
CA LEU A 258 14.21 -19.21 3.48
C LEU A 258 15.55 -19.75 3.99
N GLU A 259 16.49 -19.99 3.07
CA GLU A 259 17.85 -20.45 3.39
C GLU A 259 18.74 -19.40 4.03
N LEU A 260 18.45 -18.11 3.84
CA LEU A 260 19.20 -17.00 4.42
C LEU A 260 18.62 -16.53 5.76
N LYS A 261 17.40 -16.99 6.10
CA LYS A 261 16.75 -16.67 7.38
C LYS A 261 17.58 -17.08 8.62
N PRO A 262 18.24 -18.26 8.67
CA PRO A 262 19.14 -18.61 9.77
C PRO A 262 20.37 -17.71 9.88
N PHE A 263 20.78 -17.07 8.79
CA PHE A 263 21.98 -16.22 8.70
C PHE A 263 21.69 -14.73 8.94
N GLY A 264 20.53 -14.42 9.51
CA GLY A 264 20.18 -13.07 9.96
C GLY A 264 19.36 -12.25 8.96
N VAL A 265 19.04 -12.79 7.77
CA VAL A 265 18.02 -12.16 6.91
C VAL A 265 16.68 -12.30 7.61
N THR A 266 15.96 -11.20 7.82
CA THR A 266 14.71 -11.23 8.59
C THR A 266 13.52 -10.72 7.78
N ALA A 267 12.33 -11.21 8.13
CA ALA A 267 11.05 -10.73 7.61
C ALA A 267 10.40 -9.67 8.52
N VAL A 268 11.06 -9.29 9.63
CA VAL A 268 10.57 -8.24 10.53
C VAL A 268 10.69 -6.88 9.83
N PRO A 269 9.56 -6.19 9.59
CA PRO A 269 9.57 -4.91 8.88
C PRO A 269 10.08 -3.78 9.79
N ASP A 270 10.60 -2.74 9.15
CA ASP A 270 10.71 -1.43 9.77
C ASP A 270 9.35 -0.73 9.63
N VAL A 271 8.70 -0.45 10.76
CA VAL A 271 7.40 0.21 10.80
C VAL A 271 7.53 1.68 11.16
N ARG A 272 6.79 2.55 10.46
CA ARG A 272 6.78 3.99 10.71
C ARG A 272 5.38 4.58 10.58
N LYS A 273 5.00 5.42 11.54
CA LYS A 273 3.81 6.28 11.48
C LYS A 273 4.18 7.73 11.15
N ILE A 274 3.53 8.29 10.13
CA ILE A 274 3.74 9.67 9.66
C ILE A 274 2.40 10.36 9.49
N LYS A 275 2.28 11.58 10.03
CA LYS A 275 1.11 12.42 9.80
C LYS A 275 1.27 13.24 8.51
N ILE A 276 0.35 13.05 7.58
CA ILE A 276 0.23 13.80 6.32
C ILE A 276 -0.25 15.22 6.63
N LYS A 277 0.39 16.17 5.96
CA LYS A 277 0.11 17.61 6.04
C LYS A 277 -0.33 18.05 4.64
N HIS A 278 -1.59 17.86 4.31
CA HIS A 278 -2.16 18.17 2.98
C HIS A 278 -1.83 19.57 2.45
N GLY A 279 -1.63 20.58 3.32
CA GLY A 279 -1.21 21.92 2.88
C GLY A 279 0.26 22.05 2.44
N ARG A 280 1.08 21.00 2.55
CA ARG A 280 2.50 20.98 2.14
C ARG A 280 2.93 19.70 1.44
N ASP A 281 2.24 18.60 1.70
CA ASP A 281 2.55 17.28 1.15
C ASP A 281 1.84 17.14 -0.19
N ALA A 282 2.63 17.02 -1.25
CA ALA A 282 2.16 17.00 -2.63
C ALA A 282 1.79 15.59 -3.10
N PHE A 283 2.65 14.61 -2.83
CA PHE A 283 2.41 13.20 -3.16
C PHE A 283 3.23 12.26 -2.29
N LEU A 284 2.75 11.02 -2.18
CA LEU A 284 3.49 9.85 -1.74
C LEU A 284 3.87 9.04 -2.99
N VAL A 285 5.10 8.55 -3.06
CA VAL A 285 5.55 7.67 -4.14
C VAL A 285 6.19 6.40 -3.56
N LEU A 286 5.89 5.26 -4.18
CA LEU A 286 6.52 3.96 -3.92
C LEU A 286 7.26 3.51 -5.18
N THR A 287 8.51 3.06 -5.07
CA THR A 287 9.36 2.68 -6.20
C THR A 287 10.20 1.43 -5.93
N THR A 288 10.40 0.58 -6.94
CA THR A 288 11.32 -0.58 -6.90
C THR A 288 12.75 -0.20 -7.27
N ASP A 289 13.70 -1.11 -7.07
CA ASP A 289 15.13 -0.82 -7.17
C ASP A 289 15.56 -0.36 -8.58
N GLY A 290 14.88 -0.84 -9.63
CA GLY A 290 15.12 -0.46 -11.01
C GLY A 290 14.94 1.04 -11.29
N ILE A 291 14.19 1.77 -10.46
CA ILE A 291 14.15 3.24 -10.50
C ILE A 291 15.20 3.83 -9.55
N ASN A 292 15.28 3.28 -8.34
CA ASN A 292 16.07 3.78 -7.23
C ASN A 292 17.60 3.71 -7.44
N CYS A 293 18.05 2.82 -8.33
CA CYS A 293 19.45 2.64 -8.69
C CYS A 293 19.95 3.65 -9.73
N VAL A 294 19.05 4.17 -10.58
CA VAL A 294 19.40 5.10 -11.68
C VAL A 294 18.98 6.54 -11.41
N MET A 295 18.02 6.76 -10.52
CA MET A 295 17.50 8.08 -10.17
C MET A 295 17.65 8.36 -8.68
N SER A 296 18.07 9.58 -8.35
CA SER A 296 18.06 10.08 -6.97
C SER A 296 16.65 10.41 -6.49
N ASP A 297 16.46 10.43 -5.17
CA ASP A 297 15.18 10.76 -4.55
C ASP A 297 14.59 12.10 -5.03
N GLN A 298 15.46 13.09 -5.25
CA GLN A 298 15.03 14.42 -5.70
C GLN A 298 14.67 14.42 -7.19
N GLU A 299 15.41 13.71 -8.04
CA GLU A 299 15.06 13.57 -9.46
C GLU A 299 13.70 12.89 -9.64
N ILE A 300 13.41 11.87 -8.84
CA ILE A 300 12.09 11.21 -8.82
C ILE A 300 11.01 12.25 -8.49
N CYS A 301 11.23 13.08 -7.46
CA CYS A 301 10.27 14.14 -7.11
C CYS A 301 10.15 15.22 -8.18
N ASP A 302 11.22 15.56 -8.89
CA ASP A 302 11.21 16.59 -9.94
C ASP A 302 10.50 16.11 -11.19
N VAL A 303 10.62 14.84 -11.56
CA VAL A 303 9.87 14.24 -12.68
C VAL A 303 8.37 14.26 -12.38
N ILE A 304 7.96 13.83 -11.19
CA ILE A 304 6.55 13.78 -10.80
C ILE A 304 5.93 15.19 -10.72
N GLN A 305 6.70 16.20 -10.29
CA GLN A 305 6.19 17.58 -10.23
C GLN A 305 5.97 18.22 -11.60
N ARG A 306 6.63 17.74 -12.66
CA ARG A 306 6.49 18.26 -14.02
C ARG A 306 5.24 17.75 -14.73
N THR A 307 4.60 16.72 -14.19
CA THR A 307 3.40 16.09 -14.76
C THR A 307 2.15 16.55 -14.04
N GLU A 308 1.05 16.71 -14.79
CA GLU A 308 -0.24 17.11 -14.23
C GLU A 308 -1.01 15.93 -13.65
N ASP A 309 -0.96 14.78 -14.34
CA ASP A 309 -1.64 13.55 -13.95
C ASP A 309 -0.66 12.60 -13.22
N PRO A 310 -1.01 12.09 -12.02
CA PRO A 310 -0.25 11.03 -11.34
C PRO A 310 0.00 9.79 -12.20
N ASN A 311 -0.92 9.42 -13.10
CA ASN A 311 -0.72 8.25 -13.95
C ASN A 311 0.39 8.49 -14.98
N ASP A 312 0.35 9.62 -15.68
CA ASP A 312 1.42 10.05 -16.56
C ASP A 312 2.75 10.21 -15.80
N ALA A 313 2.70 10.65 -14.54
CA ALA A 313 3.88 10.73 -13.67
C ALA A 313 4.54 9.36 -13.47
N ALA A 314 3.74 8.31 -13.20
CA ALA A 314 4.23 6.96 -13.01
C ALA A 314 4.85 6.40 -14.31
N HIS A 315 4.19 6.62 -15.46
CA HIS A 315 4.73 6.25 -16.77
C HIS A 315 6.04 6.97 -17.09
N CYS A 316 6.08 8.30 -16.93
CA CYS A 316 7.28 9.09 -17.17
C CYS A 316 8.44 8.66 -16.27
N LEU A 317 8.15 8.25 -15.03
CA LEU A 317 9.18 7.83 -14.09
C LEU A 317 9.84 6.51 -14.50
N THR A 318 9.04 5.51 -14.86
CA THR A 318 9.55 4.23 -15.37
C THR A 318 10.28 4.39 -16.70
N ASP A 319 9.78 5.24 -17.59
CA ASP A 319 10.42 5.49 -18.89
C ASP A 319 11.74 6.26 -18.73
N ALA A 320 11.79 7.22 -17.80
CA ALA A 320 13.03 7.89 -17.45
C ALA A 320 14.08 6.91 -16.91
N ALA A 321 13.68 5.96 -16.06
CA ALA A 321 14.57 4.92 -15.57
C ALA A 321 15.15 4.05 -16.71
N LEU A 322 14.33 3.69 -17.71
CA LEU A 322 14.82 2.99 -18.91
C LEU A 322 15.79 3.82 -19.73
N HIS A 323 15.50 5.11 -19.93
CA HIS A 323 16.40 6.01 -20.66
C HIS A 323 17.74 6.22 -19.94
N TYR A 324 17.74 6.20 -18.61
CA TYR A 324 18.96 6.17 -17.81
C TYR A 324 19.63 4.79 -17.72
N SER A 325 19.28 3.89 -18.65
CA SER A 325 19.86 2.56 -18.80
C SER A 325 19.65 1.65 -17.59
N SER A 326 18.51 1.78 -16.91
CA SER A 326 18.07 0.73 -15.98
C SER A 326 17.87 -0.57 -16.73
N GLU A 327 18.45 -1.64 -16.20
CA GLU A 327 18.34 -2.99 -16.76
C GLU A 327 17.27 -3.82 -16.05
N ASP A 328 16.78 -3.33 -14.90
CA ASP A 328 15.88 -4.09 -14.04
C ASP A 328 14.39 -3.87 -14.35
N ASN A 329 13.54 -4.61 -13.64
CA ASN A 329 12.13 -4.29 -13.53
C ASN A 329 11.99 -2.92 -12.83
N ALA A 330 11.08 -2.09 -13.30
CA ALA A 330 10.88 -0.76 -12.72
C ALA A 330 9.39 -0.51 -12.53
N THR A 331 9.01 -0.25 -11.27
CA THR A 331 7.63 -0.09 -10.86
C THR A 331 7.48 1.14 -9.98
N ALA A 332 6.42 1.91 -10.24
CA ALA A 332 6.10 3.13 -9.53
C ALA A 332 4.61 3.21 -9.18
N ILE A 333 4.31 3.64 -7.96
CA ILE A 333 2.97 4.07 -7.53
C ILE A 333 3.08 5.53 -7.09
N VAL A 334 2.27 6.41 -7.67
CA VAL A 334 2.20 7.85 -7.34
C VAL A 334 0.81 8.15 -6.77
N VAL A 335 0.78 8.47 -5.47
CA VAL A 335 -0.45 8.81 -4.74
C VAL A 335 -0.54 10.33 -4.59
N PRO A 336 -1.49 11.01 -5.25
CA PRO A 336 -1.66 12.45 -5.09
C PRO A 336 -2.17 12.79 -3.69
N LEU A 337 -1.59 13.81 -3.08
CA LEU A 337 -2.00 14.37 -1.79
C LEU A 337 -2.51 15.81 -1.99
N GLY A 338 -2.89 16.46 -0.89
CA GLY A 338 -3.64 17.72 -0.96
C GLY A 338 -2.89 18.90 -1.59
N SER A 339 -1.55 18.85 -1.66
CA SER A 339 -0.73 19.89 -2.29
C SER A 339 -0.29 19.55 -3.71
N TRP A 340 -0.85 18.50 -4.33
CA TRP A 340 -0.59 18.18 -5.74
C TRP A 340 -0.88 19.39 -6.65
N GLY A 341 -0.01 19.65 -7.62
CA GLY A 341 -0.10 20.81 -8.53
C GLY A 341 0.25 22.17 -7.91
N ASN A 342 0.11 22.35 -6.59
CA ASN A 342 0.42 23.62 -5.91
C ASN A 342 1.94 23.87 -5.76
N SER A 343 2.77 22.84 -5.84
CA SER A 343 4.23 22.96 -5.76
C SER A 343 4.84 23.70 -6.95
N ASN A 344 4.16 23.73 -8.11
CA ASN A 344 4.64 24.45 -9.28
C ASN A 344 4.76 25.96 -9.03
N GLN A 345 3.98 26.56 -8.13
CA GLN A 345 4.10 28.00 -7.85
C GLN A 345 5.34 28.39 -7.03
N ILE A 346 5.97 27.45 -6.30
CA ILE A 346 7.04 27.78 -5.36
C ILE A 346 8.44 27.69 -6.03
N CYS A 347 8.60 26.85 -7.06
CA CYS A 347 9.91 26.57 -7.66
C CYS A 347 10.30 27.47 -8.84
N PHE A 348 9.36 28.19 -9.49
CA PHE A 348 9.67 29.02 -10.67
C PHE A 348 10.30 30.40 -10.37
N SER A 349 10.58 30.73 -9.11
CA SER A 349 11.13 32.05 -8.78
C SER A 349 12.63 32.23 -9.06
N ASN A 350 13.40 31.18 -9.39
CA ASN A 350 14.87 31.28 -9.46
C ASN A 350 15.57 30.52 -10.60
N ILE A 351 14.91 30.22 -11.72
CA ILE A 351 15.59 29.68 -12.91
C ILE A 351 15.14 30.45 -14.16
N PRO A 352 16.03 31.18 -14.86
CA PRO A 352 15.69 31.74 -16.16
C PRO A 352 15.58 30.58 -17.16
N ILE A 353 14.36 30.14 -17.43
CA ILE A 353 14.08 29.17 -18.51
C ILE A 353 14.06 29.95 -19.82
N ALA A 354 15.21 29.98 -20.51
CA ALA A 354 15.23 30.12 -21.95
C ALA A 354 15.04 28.73 -22.54
N LEU A 355 13.85 28.43 -23.06
CA LEU A 355 13.57 27.46 -24.12
C LEU A 355 12.08 27.55 -24.44
N THR A 356 11.74 28.51 -25.31
CA THR A 356 10.44 28.57 -25.98
C THR A 356 10.35 27.42 -26.98
N ARG A 357 9.31 26.58 -26.87
CA ARG A 357 8.90 25.65 -27.93
C ARG A 357 8.40 26.47 -29.12
N SER A 358 9.20 26.56 -30.18
CA SER A 358 8.73 26.96 -31.50
C SER A 358 7.79 25.88 -32.05
N SER A 359 6.51 26.21 -32.18
CA SER A 359 5.54 25.45 -32.97
C SER A 359 5.93 25.55 -34.45
N VAL A 360 6.59 24.51 -34.97
CA VAL A 360 6.78 24.34 -36.42
C VAL A 360 5.72 23.37 -36.91
N SER A 361 4.64 23.93 -37.46
CA SER A 361 3.64 23.24 -38.26
C SER A 361 4.19 23.01 -39.67
N PHE A 362 4.47 21.75 -40.03
CA PHE A 362 4.78 21.39 -41.42
C PHE A 362 3.48 21.32 -42.23
N HIS A 363 3.32 22.26 -43.16
CA HIS A 363 2.31 22.20 -44.22
C HIS A 363 2.94 21.58 -45.46
N PHE A 364 2.51 20.38 -45.84
CA PHE A 364 2.81 19.84 -47.16
C PHE A 364 1.92 20.53 -48.20
N LYS A 365 2.53 21.31 -49.09
CA LYS A 365 1.93 21.67 -50.38
C LYS A 365 2.48 20.74 -51.44
N ASN A 366 1.61 19.92 -52.02
CA ASN A 366 1.76 19.45 -53.38
C ASN A 366 1.71 20.67 -54.31
N ASP A 367 2.62 20.77 -55.27
CA ASP A 367 2.35 21.28 -56.61
C ASP A 367 3.59 21.06 -57.53
N PHE A 368 3.29 20.44 -58.69
CA PHE A 368 4.08 20.12 -59.89
C PHE A 368 4.95 18.87 -59.91
#